data_AF-A0A1D1Y0C7-F1
#
_entry.id   AF-A0A1D1Y0C7-F1
#
_cell.length_a   1.000
_cell.length_b   1.000
_cell.length_c   1.000
_cell.angle_alpha   90.00
_cell.angle_beta   90.00
_cell.angle_gamma   90.00
#
_symmetry.space_group_name_H-M   'P 1'
#
loop_
_entity.id
_entity.type
_entity.pdbx_description
1 polymer ?
#
loop_
_entity_poly.entity_id
_entity_poly.type
_entity_poly.pdbx_seq_one_letter_code
_entity_poly.pdbx_strand_id
1 'polypeptide(L)'
;MGAAREFAAAGAVGGRIYVIGGCLPSSEPWAEALGPEEADAWVPVASPFGIREKWMHGNVVLDGKLLAVADHGGLLFDPADGSWGPVSTILDMGWKGRAAVVDGIIYSYDFLGKIKGFDPAADKWTEVEGVNEELPKFLSGATLADLSGRLCVLWEGKRVNGRSKEMEIMCAAIEVNKEEGGRLRGKIVWTEVIVLAVPKGSTVSHCLAVEI
;
A
#
# COMPACT_ATOMS: atom_id res chain seq x y z
N MET A 1 20.54 -2.07 5.74
CA MET A 1 20.44 -0.96 4.77
C MET A 1 21.61 -0.04 5.00
N GLY A 2 22.16 0.52 3.92
CA GLY A 2 23.28 1.47 3.93
C GLY A 2 22.86 2.92 4.14
N ALA A 3 21.58 3.25 3.95
CA ALA A 3 21.01 4.58 4.21
C ALA A 3 19.86 4.53 5.22
N ALA A 4 19.74 5.57 6.05
CA ALA A 4 18.56 5.79 6.89
C ALA A 4 17.41 6.35 6.03
N ARG A 5 16.18 5.85 6.24
CA ARG A 5 15.03 6.14 5.40
C ARG A 5 13.75 6.30 6.21
N GLU A 6 12.85 7.13 5.71
CA GLU A 6 11.49 7.36 6.21
C GLU A 6 10.54 7.41 5.00
N PHE A 7 9.37 6.79 5.10
CA PHE A 7 8.39 6.72 3.99
C PHE A 7 9.01 6.18 2.69
N ALA A 8 9.79 5.10 2.79
CA ALA A 8 10.30 4.39 1.62
C ALA A 8 9.21 3.49 1.02
N ALA A 9 9.26 3.29 -0.30
CA ALA A 9 8.54 2.21 -0.95
C ALA A 9 9.30 0.91 -0.72
N ALA A 10 8.58 -0.18 -0.44
CA ALA A 10 9.21 -1.47 -0.19
C ALA A 10 8.36 -2.61 -0.74
N GLY A 11 8.97 -3.57 -1.42
CA GLY A 11 8.26 -4.70 -1.99
C GLY A 11 9.16 -5.92 -2.17
N ALA A 12 8.57 -7.10 -2.01
CA ALA A 12 9.24 -8.37 -2.30
C ALA A 12 8.95 -8.79 -3.75
N VAL A 13 9.99 -8.95 -4.56
CA VAL A 13 9.91 -9.39 -5.96
C VAL A 13 11.00 -10.41 -6.23
N GLY A 14 10.66 -11.53 -6.85
CA GLY A 14 11.67 -12.52 -7.28
C GLY A 14 12.56 -13.03 -6.15
N GLY A 15 12.02 -13.16 -4.93
CA GLY A 15 12.77 -13.61 -3.74
C GLY A 15 13.66 -12.54 -3.10
N ARG A 16 13.61 -11.29 -3.56
CA ARG A 16 14.38 -10.17 -3.01
C ARG A 16 13.45 -9.07 -2.51
N ILE A 17 13.82 -8.42 -1.42
CA ILE A 17 13.18 -7.22 -0.89
C ILE A 17 13.86 -6.02 -1.53
N TYR A 18 13.08 -5.16 -2.17
CA TYR A 18 13.53 -3.89 -2.71
C TYR A 18 13.03 -2.75 -1.82
N VAL A 19 13.88 -1.77 -1.55
CA VAL A 19 13.53 -0.55 -0.82
C VAL A 19 13.98 0.66 -1.63
N ILE A 20 13.07 1.59 -1.86
CA ILE A 20 13.23 2.73 -2.79
C ILE A 20 12.81 4.02 -2.09
N GLY A 21 13.67 5.04 -2.16
CA GLY A 21 13.35 6.37 -1.66
C GLY A 21 13.29 6.52 -0.15
N GLY A 22 12.77 7.65 0.30
CA GLY A 22 12.65 7.97 1.72
C GLY A 22 13.94 8.45 2.40
N CYS A 23 15.02 8.67 1.64
CA CYS A 23 16.25 9.28 2.16
C CYS A 23 16.12 10.82 2.07
N LEU A 24 15.89 11.54 3.17
CA LEU A 24 15.99 13.02 3.18
C LEU A 24 17.05 13.55 4.16
N PRO A 25 18.02 14.36 3.68
CA PRO A 25 18.27 14.70 2.26
C PRO A 25 18.62 13.45 1.43
N SER A 26 18.44 13.51 0.11
CA SER A 26 18.75 12.38 -0.79
C SER A 26 20.18 11.88 -0.53
N SER A 27 20.31 10.58 -0.27
CA SER A 27 21.57 9.92 0.05
C SER A 27 21.74 8.65 -0.79
N GLU A 28 23.00 8.28 -1.01
CA GLU A 28 23.34 7.00 -1.64
C GLU A 28 23.54 5.91 -0.59
N PRO A 29 23.06 4.68 -0.86
CA PRO A 29 22.26 4.28 -2.02
C PRO A 29 20.80 4.75 -1.91
N TRP A 30 20.24 5.34 -2.98
CA TRP A 30 18.83 5.79 -2.97
C TRP A 30 17.82 4.64 -3.07
N ALA A 31 18.22 3.53 -3.67
CA ALA A 31 17.47 2.29 -3.72
C ALA A 31 18.40 1.12 -3.39
N GLU A 32 17.88 0.11 -2.71
CA GLU A 32 18.65 -1.06 -2.28
C GLU A 32 17.81 -2.33 -2.40
N ALA A 33 18.49 -3.47 -2.53
CA ALA A 33 17.88 -4.79 -2.51
C ALA A 33 18.53 -5.67 -1.46
N LEU A 34 17.76 -6.59 -0.88
CA LEU A 34 18.21 -7.64 0.02
C LEU A 34 17.57 -8.96 -0.41
N GLY A 35 18.36 -10.00 -0.60
CA GLY A 35 17.90 -11.33 -0.94
C GLY A 35 18.76 -12.41 -0.31
N PRO A 36 18.38 -13.68 -0.51
CA PRO A 36 19.05 -14.82 0.11
C PRO A 36 20.43 -15.12 -0.49
N GLU A 37 20.72 -14.64 -1.70
CA GLU A 37 22.02 -14.82 -2.36
C GLU A 37 23.07 -13.84 -1.83
N GLU A 38 22.63 -12.72 -1.25
CA GLU A 38 23.50 -11.78 -0.58
C GLU A 38 23.86 -12.30 0.81
N ALA A 39 25.09 -12.07 1.28
CA ALA A 39 25.55 -12.46 2.61
C ALA A 39 24.92 -11.58 3.72
N ASP A 40 23.59 -11.59 3.80
CA ASP A 40 22.74 -10.73 4.65
C ASP A 40 23.02 -9.23 4.47
N ALA A 41 23.53 -8.84 3.29
CA ALA A 41 23.95 -7.49 2.98
C ALA A 41 22.99 -6.84 1.98
N TRP A 42 22.68 -5.57 2.23
CA TRP A 42 21.93 -4.75 1.28
C TRP A 42 22.85 -4.32 0.13
N VAL A 43 22.36 -4.47 -1.10
CA VAL A 43 23.09 -4.12 -2.32
C VAL A 43 22.45 -2.89 -2.97
N PRO A 44 23.21 -1.86 -3.34
CA PRO A 44 22.70 -0.70 -4.08
C PRO A 44 22.01 -1.09 -5.39
N VAL A 45 20.85 -0.49 -5.64
CA VAL A 45 20.13 -0.57 -6.91
C VAL A 45 20.34 0.74 -7.67
N ALA A 46 20.87 0.65 -8.89
CA ALA A 46 21.08 1.82 -9.73
C ALA A 46 19.74 2.50 -10.03
N SER A 47 19.66 3.81 -9.81
CA SER A 47 18.47 4.63 -10.03
C SER A 47 18.83 5.91 -10.80
N PRO A 48 17.93 6.50 -11.61
CA PRO A 48 18.20 7.79 -12.25
C PRO A 48 18.24 8.93 -11.22
N PHE A 49 19.18 9.87 -11.35
CA PHE A 49 19.30 11.00 -10.40
C PHE A 49 18.02 11.84 -10.31
N GLY A 50 17.35 12.09 -11.43
CA GLY A 50 16.15 12.93 -11.50
C GLY A 50 14.91 12.40 -10.78
N ILE A 51 14.93 11.16 -10.27
CA ILE A 51 13.82 10.59 -9.50
C ILE A 51 14.11 10.46 -7.99
N ARG A 52 15.32 10.82 -7.52
CA ARG A 52 15.80 10.52 -6.17
C ARG A 52 15.28 11.43 -5.04
N GLU A 53 14.47 12.44 -5.34
CA GLU A 53 14.04 13.43 -4.33
C GLU A 53 12.54 13.30 -3.96
N LYS A 54 12.05 12.06 -3.92
CA LYS A 54 10.63 11.76 -3.72
C LYS A 54 10.38 11.12 -2.35
N TRP A 55 9.43 11.63 -1.56
CA TRP A 55 8.82 10.85 -0.49
C TRP A 55 7.75 9.92 -1.05
N MET A 56 7.70 8.68 -0.58
CA MET A 56 6.71 7.71 -1.04
C MET A 56 5.49 7.75 -0.12
N HIS A 57 4.31 7.98 -0.67
CA HIS A 57 3.07 7.96 0.12
C HIS A 57 2.39 6.59 0.14
N GLY A 58 2.76 5.73 -0.81
CA GLY A 58 2.19 4.41 -0.97
C GLY A 58 2.97 3.63 -2.01
N ASN A 59 2.93 2.31 -1.89
CA ASN A 59 3.51 1.41 -2.87
C ASN A 59 2.72 0.11 -2.93
N VAL A 60 2.86 -0.61 -4.04
CA VAL A 60 2.41 -1.99 -4.19
C VAL A 60 3.37 -2.75 -5.10
N VAL A 61 3.35 -4.07 -4.98
CA VAL A 61 3.92 -4.96 -5.99
C VAL A 61 2.78 -5.47 -6.88
N LEU A 62 2.91 -5.28 -8.19
CA LEU A 62 1.96 -5.75 -9.20
C LEU A 62 2.73 -6.36 -10.36
N ASP A 63 2.40 -7.60 -10.73
CA ASP A 63 3.04 -8.34 -11.84
C ASP A 63 4.57 -8.29 -11.80
N GLY A 64 5.13 -8.48 -10.60
CA GLY A 64 6.57 -8.46 -10.35
C GLY A 64 7.22 -7.07 -10.42
N LYS A 65 6.44 -5.98 -10.50
CA LYS A 65 6.97 -4.61 -10.55
C LYS A 65 6.60 -3.87 -9.29
N LEU A 66 7.53 -3.04 -8.80
CA LEU A 66 7.29 -2.17 -7.65
C LEU A 66 6.78 -0.82 -8.14
N LEU A 67 5.52 -0.52 -7.83
CA LEU A 67 4.87 0.74 -8.16
C LEU A 67 4.77 1.57 -6.88
N ALA A 68 5.05 2.86 -6.96
CA ALA A 68 4.89 3.77 -5.83
C ALA A 68 4.33 5.12 -6.27
N VAL A 69 3.54 5.74 -5.40
CA VAL A 69 3.09 7.12 -5.54
C VAL A 69 3.92 8.02 -4.63
N ALA A 70 4.31 9.19 -5.13
CA ALA A 70 5.27 10.07 -4.49
C ALA A 70 4.93 11.55 -4.71
N ASP A 71 5.53 12.47 -3.94
CA ASP A 71 5.23 13.91 -4.00
C ASP A 71 5.31 14.50 -5.42
N HIS A 72 6.33 14.07 -6.18
CA HIS A 72 6.64 14.58 -7.53
C HIS A 72 6.28 13.54 -8.61
N GLY A 73 5.16 12.86 -8.42
CA GLY A 73 4.59 11.87 -9.35
C GLY A 73 5.06 10.44 -9.09
N GLY A 74 4.20 9.49 -9.44
CA GLY A 74 4.42 8.07 -9.23
C GLY A 74 5.51 7.47 -10.12
N LEU A 75 6.06 6.36 -9.63
CA LEU A 75 7.19 5.66 -10.20
C LEU A 75 6.91 4.17 -10.29
N LEU A 76 7.49 3.56 -11.32
CA LEU A 76 7.52 2.13 -11.54
C LEU A 76 8.99 1.71 -11.60
N PHE A 77 9.32 0.67 -10.86
CA PHE A 77 10.59 -0.03 -10.95
C PHE A 77 10.32 -1.47 -11.37
N ASP A 78 10.98 -1.91 -12.44
CA ASP A 78 10.95 -3.30 -12.91
C ASP A 78 12.27 -4.00 -12.55
N PRO A 79 12.27 -4.91 -11.56
CA PRO A 79 13.48 -5.63 -11.17
C PRO A 79 13.98 -6.62 -12.23
N ALA A 80 13.16 -7.02 -13.20
CA ALA A 80 13.53 -8.01 -14.20
C ALA A 80 14.60 -7.48 -15.17
N ASP A 81 14.55 -6.19 -15.49
CA ASP A 81 15.52 -5.51 -16.37
C ASP A 81 16.20 -4.30 -15.70
N GLY A 82 15.83 -3.98 -14.46
CA GLY A 82 16.36 -2.85 -13.69
C GLY A 82 15.87 -1.49 -14.19
N SER A 83 14.81 -1.45 -15.00
CA SER A 83 14.30 -0.23 -15.59
C SER A 83 13.45 0.59 -14.60
N TRP A 84 13.41 1.89 -14.86
CA TRP A 84 12.64 2.87 -14.09
C TRP A 84 11.77 3.66 -15.04
N GLY A 85 10.53 3.93 -14.64
CA GLY A 85 9.61 4.74 -15.43
C GLY A 85 8.55 5.43 -14.57
N PRO A 86 7.76 6.33 -15.16
CA PRO A 86 6.57 6.85 -14.50
C PRO A 86 5.45 5.79 -14.51
N VAL A 87 4.57 5.84 -13.51
CA VAL A 87 3.25 5.18 -13.62
C VAL A 87 2.33 6.01 -14.54
N SER A 88 1.17 5.47 -14.92
CA SER A 88 0.19 6.25 -15.68
C SER A 88 -0.30 7.46 -14.89
N THR A 89 -0.65 8.54 -15.59
CA THR A 89 -1.19 9.75 -14.97
C THR A 89 -2.50 9.47 -14.21
N ILE A 90 -3.34 8.57 -14.72
CA ILE A 90 -4.60 8.19 -14.06
C ILE A 90 -4.32 7.44 -12.75
N LEU A 91 -3.36 6.52 -12.74
CA LEU A 91 -2.92 5.84 -11.52
C LEU A 91 -2.43 6.84 -10.48
N ASP A 92 -1.46 7.70 -10.85
CA ASP A 92 -0.84 8.70 -9.97
C ASP A 92 -1.87 9.67 -9.35
N MET A 93 -2.74 10.23 -10.18
CA MET A 93 -3.73 11.20 -9.71
C MET A 93 -4.80 10.58 -8.81
N GLY A 94 -5.17 9.31 -9.04
CA GLY A 94 -6.21 8.62 -8.27
C GLY A 94 -5.72 7.90 -7.01
N TRP A 95 -4.44 7.54 -6.93
CA TRP A 95 -3.88 6.84 -5.78
C TRP A 95 -3.66 7.80 -4.61
N LYS A 96 -4.26 7.52 -3.45
CA LYS A 96 -4.12 8.33 -2.24
C LYS A 96 -3.71 7.47 -1.04
N GLY A 97 -2.41 7.23 -0.92
CA GLY A 97 -1.82 6.62 0.27
C GLY A 97 -1.71 5.11 0.20
N ARG A 98 -2.11 4.42 1.27
CA ARG A 98 -1.93 2.97 1.40
C ARG A 98 -2.78 2.22 0.36
N ALA A 99 -2.25 1.12 -0.13
CA ALA A 99 -2.91 0.29 -1.12
C ALA A 99 -2.54 -1.18 -0.96
N ALA A 100 -3.35 -2.04 -1.57
CA ALA A 100 -3.10 -3.47 -1.70
C ALA A 100 -3.47 -3.93 -3.11
N VAL A 101 -2.91 -5.04 -3.55
CA VAL A 101 -3.26 -5.66 -4.83
C VAL A 101 -4.01 -6.94 -4.54
N VAL A 102 -5.21 -7.08 -5.08
CA VAL A 102 -5.99 -8.33 -5.05
C VAL A 102 -6.42 -8.63 -6.48
N ASP A 103 -6.15 -9.83 -6.96
CA ASP A 103 -6.49 -10.29 -8.32
C ASP A 103 -6.08 -9.29 -9.43
N GLY A 104 -4.89 -8.70 -9.29
CA GLY A 104 -4.32 -7.76 -10.27
C GLY A 104 -4.93 -6.34 -10.26
N ILE A 105 -5.82 -6.04 -9.31
CA ILE A 105 -6.43 -4.71 -9.14
C ILE A 105 -5.78 -4.01 -7.93
N ILE A 106 -5.38 -2.75 -8.09
CA ILE A 106 -4.81 -1.95 -7.00
C ILE A 106 -5.94 -1.29 -6.24
N TYR A 107 -6.17 -1.68 -4.99
CA TYR A 107 -7.18 -1.09 -4.12
C TYR A 107 -6.58 -0.02 -3.20
N SER A 108 -7.22 1.14 -3.13
CA SER A 108 -6.89 2.22 -2.20
C SER A 108 -8.18 2.97 -1.83
N TYR A 109 -8.08 4.03 -1.03
CA TYR A 109 -9.21 4.91 -0.72
C TYR A 109 -9.10 6.25 -1.44
N ASP A 110 -10.22 6.91 -1.69
CA ASP A 110 -10.25 8.27 -2.23
C ASP A 110 -10.32 9.34 -1.12
N PHE A 111 -10.36 10.62 -1.51
CA PHE A 111 -10.45 11.75 -0.59
C PHE A 111 -11.76 11.81 0.22
N LEU A 112 -12.78 11.05 -0.17
CA LEU A 112 -14.03 10.88 0.59
C LEU A 112 -13.97 9.65 1.51
N GLY A 113 -12.86 8.92 1.52
CA GLY A 113 -12.64 7.72 2.28
C GLY A 113 -13.37 6.49 1.74
N LYS A 114 -13.78 6.52 0.46
CA LYS A 114 -14.39 5.36 -0.21
C LYS A 114 -13.32 4.48 -0.82
N ILE A 115 -13.52 3.16 -0.78
CA ILE A 115 -12.61 2.20 -1.40
C ILE A 115 -12.81 2.23 -2.92
N LYS A 116 -11.70 2.32 -3.66
CA LYS A 116 -11.65 2.21 -5.12
C LYS A 116 -10.61 1.17 -5.53
N GLY A 117 -10.87 0.50 -6.65
CA GLY A 117 -9.88 -0.32 -7.33
C GLY A 117 -9.45 0.31 -8.65
N PHE A 118 -8.17 0.28 -8.93
CA PHE A 118 -7.58 0.64 -10.22
C PHE A 118 -7.33 -0.61 -11.03
N ASP A 119 -7.92 -0.64 -12.22
CA ASP A 119 -7.72 -1.69 -13.21
C ASP A 119 -6.61 -1.25 -14.18
N PRO A 120 -5.41 -1.86 -14.11
CA PRO A 120 -4.30 -1.50 -15.00
C PRO A 120 -4.62 -1.73 -16.47
N ALA A 121 -5.47 -2.72 -16.79
CA ALA A 121 -5.84 -3.04 -18.17
C ALA A 121 -6.77 -1.98 -18.79
N ALA A 122 -7.58 -1.32 -17.96
CA ALA A 122 -8.49 -0.25 -18.38
C ALA A 122 -7.95 1.16 -18.10
N ASP A 123 -6.79 1.28 -17.43
CA ASP A 123 -6.22 2.51 -16.91
C ASP A 123 -7.27 3.38 -16.17
N LYS A 124 -8.02 2.76 -15.25
CA LYS A 124 -9.20 3.38 -14.65
C LYS A 124 -9.41 3.00 -13.19
N TRP A 125 -9.75 4.00 -12.39
CA TRP A 125 -10.28 3.85 -11.04
C TRP A 125 -11.80 3.67 -11.03
N THR A 126 -12.29 2.65 -10.31
CA THR A 126 -13.72 2.38 -10.10
C THR A 126 -14.00 2.25 -8.60
N GLU A 127 -15.11 2.83 -8.14
CA GLU A 127 -15.58 2.65 -6.75
C GLU A 127 -16.00 1.21 -6.49
N VAL A 128 -15.64 0.66 -5.32
CA VAL A 128 -16.10 -0.66 -4.90
C VAL A 128 -17.51 -0.53 -4.33
N GLU A 129 -18.48 -1.09 -5.03
CA GLU A 129 -19.87 -1.09 -4.61
C GLU A 129 -20.11 -2.11 -3.48
N GLY A 130 -21.15 -1.90 -2.67
CA GLY A 130 -21.60 -2.87 -1.66
C GLY A 130 -20.90 -2.83 -0.29
N VAL A 131 -19.82 -2.05 -0.13
CA VAL A 131 -19.07 -1.95 1.14
C VAL A 131 -19.30 -0.65 1.91
N ASN A 132 -19.73 0.41 1.21
CA ASN A 132 -19.81 1.77 1.77
C ASN A 132 -20.95 1.98 2.79
N GLU A 133 -21.91 1.06 2.85
CA GLU A 133 -23.04 1.14 3.80
C GLU A 133 -22.66 0.56 5.18
N GLU A 134 -21.71 -0.38 5.21
CA GLU A 134 -21.32 -1.13 6.41
C GLU A 134 -19.96 -0.69 6.97
N LEU A 135 -19.06 -0.19 6.11
CA LEU A 135 -17.74 0.30 6.52
C LEU A 135 -17.74 1.81 6.76
N PRO A 136 -16.92 2.31 7.70
CA PRO A 136 -16.72 3.74 7.86
C PRO A 136 -15.98 4.33 6.66
N LYS A 137 -16.08 5.65 6.50
CA LYS A 137 -15.24 6.39 5.55
C LYS A 137 -13.82 6.51 6.07
N PHE A 138 -12.85 6.04 5.29
CA PHE A 138 -11.43 6.00 5.65
C PHE A 138 -10.69 7.24 5.15
N LEU A 139 -10.83 8.37 5.84
CA LEU A 139 -10.14 9.62 5.52
C LEU A 139 -8.63 9.53 5.83
N SER A 140 -7.89 8.67 5.14
CA SER A 140 -6.45 8.37 5.32
C SER A 140 -6.02 7.57 6.57
N GLY A 141 -6.98 7.04 7.34
CA GLY A 141 -6.70 6.26 8.57
C GLY A 141 -6.77 4.74 8.40
N ALA A 142 -6.84 4.20 7.18
CA ALA A 142 -6.89 2.76 6.97
C ALA A 142 -5.63 2.25 6.28
N THR A 143 -5.25 1.03 6.62
CA THR A 143 -4.29 0.23 5.85
C THR A 143 -5.03 -0.90 5.16
N LEU A 144 -4.53 -1.28 3.98
CA LEU A 144 -5.10 -2.35 3.18
C LEU A 144 -4.05 -3.43 2.99
N ALA A 145 -4.49 -4.68 2.93
CA ALA A 145 -3.64 -5.83 2.62
C ALA A 145 -4.46 -6.87 1.84
N ASP A 146 -3.77 -7.68 1.04
CA ASP A 146 -4.35 -8.91 0.48
C ASP A 146 -4.12 -10.05 1.45
N LEU A 147 -5.19 -10.70 1.91
CA LEU A 147 -5.13 -11.90 2.73
C LEU A 147 -5.92 -13.01 2.02
N SER A 148 -5.19 -13.92 1.36
CA SER A 148 -5.77 -15.06 0.64
C SER A 148 -6.81 -14.68 -0.41
N GLY A 149 -6.49 -13.67 -1.23
CA GLY A 149 -7.36 -13.18 -2.29
C GLY A 149 -8.52 -12.32 -1.77
N ARG A 150 -8.44 -11.84 -0.54
CA ARG A 150 -9.42 -10.93 0.05
C ARG A 150 -8.78 -9.61 0.39
N LEU A 151 -9.49 -8.53 0.08
CA LEU A 151 -9.09 -7.21 0.51
C LEU A 151 -9.40 -7.06 2.00
N CYS A 152 -8.36 -7.06 2.83
CA CYS A 152 -8.46 -6.73 4.23
C CYS A 152 -8.23 -5.24 4.44
N VAL A 153 -9.09 -4.61 5.22
CA VAL A 153 -8.98 -3.21 5.63
C VAL A 153 -8.87 -3.16 7.14
N LEU A 154 -7.89 -2.42 7.64
CA LEU A 154 -7.60 -2.29 9.07
C LEU A 154 -7.49 -0.81 9.42
N TRP A 155 -8.16 -0.37 10.49
CA TRP A 155 -8.23 1.05 10.88
C TRP A 155 -8.32 1.22 12.39
N GLU A 156 -7.87 2.39 12.88
CA GLU A 156 -7.98 2.70 14.29
C GLU A 156 -9.41 3.10 14.68
N GLY A 157 -9.88 2.59 15.83
CA GLY A 157 -11.15 2.98 16.43
C GLY A 157 -11.20 4.48 16.75
N LYS A 158 -12.38 5.09 16.63
CA LYS A 158 -12.54 6.53 16.92
C LYS A 158 -12.27 6.82 18.39
N ARG A 159 -11.65 7.96 18.67
CA ARG A 159 -11.56 8.52 20.03
C ARG A 159 -12.97 8.91 20.52
N VAL A 160 -13.71 7.97 21.08
CA VAL A 160 -14.93 8.31 21.84
C VAL A 160 -14.51 8.76 23.24
N ASN A 161 -15.20 9.78 23.78
CA ASN A 161 -15.01 10.38 25.10
C ASN A 161 -15.21 9.37 26.24
N GLY A 162 -14.28 8.43 26.38
CA GLY A 162 -14.29 7.34 27.34
C GLY A 162 -12.93 7.15 28.00
N ARG A 163 -12.97 6.77 29.28
CA ARG A 163 -11.83 6.59 30.20
C ARG A 163 -10.92 5.39 29.86
N SER A 164 -11.26 4.58 28.85
CA SER A 164 -10.40 3.45 28.46
C SER A 164 -9.05 3.95 27.94
N LYS A 165 -7.97 3.37 28.45
CA LYS A 165 -6.60 3.63 28.03
C LYS A 165 -6.16 2.74 26.85
N GLU A 166 -6.96 1.73 26.52
CA GLU A 166 -6.67 0.74 25.49
C GLU A 166 -7.04 1.27 24.10
N MET A 167 -6.36 0.74 23.08
CA MET A 167 -6.60 1.08 21.68
C MET A 167 -7.43 -0.01 21.03
N GLU A 168 -8.50 0.39 20.35
CA GLU A 168 -9.25 -0.50 19.48
C GLU A 168 -8.70 -0.38 18.06
N ILE A 169 -8.38 -1.53 17.46
CA ILE A 169 -8.15 -1.68 16.04
C ILE A 169 -9.32 -2.46 15.48
N MET A 170 -9.93 -1.94 14.42
CA MET A 170 -10.98 -2.65 13.71
C MET A 170 -10.42 -3.20 12.40
N CYS A 171 -10.95 -4.33 11.98
CA CYS A 171 -10.60 -4.92 10.69
C CYS A 171 -11.79 -5.57 10.02
N ALA A 172 -11.77 -5.60 8.70
CA ALA A 172 -12.76 -6.28 7.89
C ALA A 172 -12.08 -6.99 6.71
N ALA A 173 -12.55 -8.18 6.36
CA ALA A 173 -12.20 -8.83 5.10
C ALA A 173 -13.32 -8.67 4.10
N ILE A 174 -12.94 -8.33 2.86
CA ILE A 174 -13.85 -8.05 1.77
C ILE A 174 -13.50 -8.97 0.62
N GLU A 175 -14.47 -9.76 0.17
CA GLU A 175 -14.41 -10.42 -1.14
C GLU A 175 -14.66 -9.37 -2.21
N VAL A 176 -13.65 -9.09 -3.02
CA VAL A 176 -13.72 -8.12 -4.11
C VAL A 176 -13.75 -8.85 -5.44
N ASN A 177 -14.64 -8.44 -6.33
CA ASN A 177 -14.79 -9.06 -7.64
C ASN A 177 -14.93 -7.99 -8.72
N LYS A 178 -14.31 -8.26 -9.87
CA LYS A 178 -14.49 -7.49 -11.09
C LYS A 178 -15.57 -8.12 -11.96
N GLU A 179 -16.65 -7.38 -12.18
CA GLU A 179 -17.78 -7.80 -13.02
C GLU A 179 -17.58 -7.36 -14.48
N GLU A 180 -18.47 -7.84 -15.37
CA GLU A 180 -18.52 -7.37 -16.75
C GLU A 180 -18.66 -5.84 -16.82
N GLY A 181 -17.97 -5.23 -17.77
CA GLY A 181 -17.93 -3.77 -17.91
C GLY A 181 -17.01 -3.04 -16.92
N GLY A 182 -16.24 -3.77 -16.10
CA GLY A 182 -15.22 -3.19 -15.23
C GLY A 182 -15.78 -2.57 -13.93
N ARG A 183 -17.00 -2.97 -13.55
CA ARG A 183 -17.57 -2.66 -12.23
C ARG A 183 -16.86 -3.48 -11.16
N LEU A 184 -16.68 -2.89 -9.97
CA LEU A 184 -16.08 -3.57 -8.83
C LEU A 184 -17.13 -3.71 -7.73
N ARG A 185 -17.31 -4.93 -7.25
CA ARG A 185 -18.25 -5.23 -6.17
C ARG A 185 -17.52 -5.88 -5.01
N GLY A 186 -17.79 -5.38 -3.81
CA GLY A 186 -17.29 -5.91 -2.56
C GLY A 186 -18.40 -6.54 -1.73
N LYS A 187 -18.06 -7.62 -1.03
CA LYS A 187 -18.91 -8.25 -0.01
C LYS A 187 -18.09 -8.42 1.26
N ILE A 188 -18.55 -7.87 2.36
CA ILE A 188 -17.89 -8.03 3.66
C ILE A 188 -18.10 -9.47 4.12
N VAL A 189 -17.01 -10.18 4.37
CA VAL A 189 -17.01 -11.56 4.85
C VAL A 189 -17.12 -11.58 6.37
N TRP A 190 -16.35 -10.71 7.03
CA TRP A 190 -16.36 -10.55 8.47
C TRP A 190 -15.83 -9.16 8.84
N THR A 191 -16.18 -8.73 10.06
CA THR A 191 -15.64 -7.55 10.72
C THR A 191 -15.29 -7.93 12.16
N GLU A 192 -14.14 -7.48 12.64
CA GLU A 192 -13.64 -7.77 13.98
C GLU A 192 -13.13 -6.51 14.67
N VAL A 193 -13.21 -6.51 16.00
CA VAL A 193 -12.64 -5.46 16.87
C VAL A 193 -11.59 -6.10 17.76
N ILE A 194 -10.37 -5.64 17.61
CA ILE A 194 -9.20 -6.10 18.37
C ILE A 194 -8.87 -5.01 19.39
N VAL A 195 -8.93 -5.36 20.67
CA VAL A 195 -8.51 -4.48 21.76
C VAL A 195 -7.05 -4.75 22.08
N LEU A 196 -6.22 -3.75 21.90
CA LEU A 196 -4.79 -3.81 22.22
C LEU A 196 -4.49 -3.03 23.49
N ALA A 197 -3.67 -3.64 24.35
CA ALA A 197 -3.10 -3.01 25.54
C ALA A 197 -1.98 -2.01 25.18
N VAL A 198 -2.22 -1.14 24.19
CA VAL A 198 -1.35 -0.03 23.79
C VAL A 198 -2.04 1.31 24.08
N PRO A 199 -1.28 2.40 24.25
CA PRO A 199 -1.86 3.70 24.57
C PRO A 199 -2.88 4.16 23.53
N LYS A 200 -4.04 4.60 24.00
CA LYS A 200 -5.04 5.26 23.17
C LYS A 200 -4.43 6.45 22.41
N GLY A 201 -4.52 6.43 21.08
CA GLY A 201 -3.89 7.42 20.20
C GLY A 201 -2.62 6.94 19.50
N SER A 202 -2.19 5.71 19.75
CA SER A 202 -1.29 5.00 18.85
C SER A 202 -1.88 4.90 17.43
N THR A 203 -1.02 4.70 16.45
CA THR A 203 -1.38 4.58 15.03
C THR A 203 -0.75 3.33 14.44
N VAL A 204 -1.44 2.72 13.48
CA VAL A 204 -0.92 1.63 12.67
C VAL A 204 -0.11 2.27 11.55
N SER A 205 1.21 2.05 11.55
CA SER A 205 2.10 2.53 10.49
C SER A 205 2.04 1.66 9.23
N HIS A 206 2.04 0.33 9.43
CA HIS A 206 1.99 -0.68 8.37
C HIS A 206 1.20 -1.91 8.83
N CYS A 207 0.62 -2.62 7.87
CA CYS A 207 0.00 -3.92 8.07
C CYS A 207 0.40 -4.83 6.91
N LEU A 208 0.79 -6.05 7.23
CA LEU A 208 1.19 -7.08 6.27
C LEU A 208 0.35 -8.31 6.54
N ALA A 209 -0.14 -8.95 5.48
CA ALA A 209 -0.74 -10.26 5.56
C ALA A 209 0.35 -11.32 5.58
N VAL A 210 0.17 -12.35 6.41
CA VAL A 210 1.06 -13.50 6.49
C VAL A 210 0.19 -14.75 6.36
N GLU A 211 0.45 -15.54 5.32
CA GLU A 211 -0.14 -16.87 5.18
C GLU A 211 0.79 -17.89 5.84
N ILE A 212 0.22 -18.78 6.66
CA ILE A 212 0.95 -19.80 7.45
C ILE A 212 0.65 -21.17 6.86
#